data_AF-A0AAV3JY64-F1
#
_entry.id   AF-A0AAV3JY64-F1
#
_cell.length_a   1.000
_cell.length_b   1.000
_cell.length_c   1.000
_cell.angle_alpha   90.00
_cell.angle_beta   90.00
_cell.angle_gamma   90.00
#
_symmetry.space_group_name_H-M   'P 1'
#
loop_
_entity.id
_entity.type
_entity.pdbx_description
1 polymer ?
#
loop_
_entity_poly.entity_id
_entity_poly.type
_entity_poly.pdbx_seq_one_letter_code
_entity_poly.pdbx_strand_id
1 'polypeptide(L)'
;MSIETKAIVSRIGETDQLYLTENTPELALERAELRMQLVTLSRVRQEQIHFLQEAIVLLEQARMEYEEMPMSLYLNLSLHLAKAYMLYFELNKEKRFALIAQQILKPLAHHQHGDIYFFLAYASAAQQESALTRHWLTKYLSTAQCDLELLHEHPIFNPVRHEPWYKTLIKLRTH
;
A
#
# COMPACT_ATOMS: atom_id res chain seq x y z
N MET A 1 -14.43 -4.58 21.80
CA MET A 1 -14.51 -4.90 20.36
C MET A 1 -15.74 -4.21 19.80
N SER A 2 -15.59 -3.35 18.78
CA SER A 2 -16.72 -2.61 18.18
C SER A 2 -17.58 -3.53 17.31
N ILE A 3 -18.75 -3.03 16.85
CA ILE A 3 -19.61 -3.77 15.91
C ILE A 3 -18.86 -4.02 14.59
N GLU A 4 -18.14 -3.01 14.11
CA GLU A 4 -17.27 -3.06 12.92
C GLU A 4 -16.20 -4.14 13.03
N THR A 5 -15.43 -4.19 14.14
CA THR A 5 -14.42 -5.25 14.35
C THR A 5 -15.05 -6.65 14.35
N LYS A 6 -16.26 -6.81 14.93
CA LYS A 6 -16.97 -8.10 14.91
C LYS A 6 -17.39 -8.52 13.49
N ALA A 7 -17.84 -7.59 12.67
CA ALA A 7 -18.20 -7.86 11.28
C ALA A 7 -16.99 -8.32 10.47
N ILE A 8 -15.84 -7.62 10.61
CA ILE A 8 -14.59 -7.99 9.94
C ILE A 8 -14.11 -9.38 10.38
N VAL A 9 -14.13 -9.70 11.69
CA VAL A 9 -13.74 -11.03 12.20
C VAL A 9 -14.68 -12.14 11.69
N SER A 10 -15.99 -11.89 11.60
CA SER A 10 -16.93 -12.83 10.97
C SER A 10 -16.56 -13.09 9.51
N ARG A 11 -16.31 -12.02 8.76
CA ARG A 11 -15.96 -12.09 7.33
C ARG A 11 -14.62 -12.78 7.08
N ILE A 12 -13.65 -12.64 7.98
CA ILE A 12 -12.40 -13.43 7.95
C ILE A 12 -12.71 -14.92 8.10
N GLY A 13 -13.56 -15.31 9.05
CA GLY A 13 -13.97 -16.71 9.22
C GLY A 13 -14.68 -17.29 7.98
N GLU A 14 -15.57 -16.51 7.36
CA GLU A 14 -16.24 -16.88 6.10
C GLU A 14 -15.24 -17.07 4.95
N THR A 15 -14.33 -16.11 4.75
CA THR A 15 -13.38 -16.11 3.63
C THR A 15 -12.26 -17.13 3.80
N ASP A 16 -11.83 -17.39 5.04
CA ASP A 16 -10.91 -18.49 5.37
C ASP A 16 -11.56 -19.88 5.16
N GLN A 17 -12.88 -20.00 5.33
CA GLN A 17 -13.62 -21.23 5.02
C GLN A 17 -13.83 -21.40 3.50
N LEU A 18 -14.10 -20.32 2.76
CA LEU A 18 -14.21 -20.35 1.29
C LEU A 18 -12.90 -20.76 0.62
N TYR A 19 -11.75 -20.36 1.16
CA TYR A 19 -10.42 -20.74 0.67
C TYR A 19 -10.22 -22.26 0.55
N LEU A 20 -10.87 -23.04 1.40
CA LEU A 20 -10.79 -24.51 1.38
C LEU A 20 -11.59 -25.17 0.23
N THR A 21 -12.46 -24.40 -0.45
CA THR A 21 -13.35 -24.89 -1.51
C THR A 21 -13.19 -24.15 -2.84
N GLU A 22 -12.79 -22.88 -2.81
CA GLU A 22 -12.66 -22.00 -3.97
C GLU A 22 -11.51 -21.01 -3.71
N ASN A 23 -10.27 -21.43 -3.97
CA ASN A 23 -9.11 -20.54 -3.84
C ASN A 23 -8.95 -19.70 -5.12
N THR A 24 -9.14 -18.38 -5.00
CA THR A 24 -8.99 -17.41 -6.10
C THR A 24 -8.12 -16.24 -5.67
N PRO A 25 -7.41 -15.57 -6.60
CA PRO A 25 -6.59 -14.42 -6.26
C PRO A 25 -7.42 -13.23 -5.75
N GLU A 26 -8.68 -13.11 -6.16
CA GLU A 26 -9.65 -12.16 -5.61
C GLU A 26 -9.99 -12.46 -4.14
N LEU A 27 -10.24 -13.73 -3.79
CA LEU A 27 -10.48 -14.13 -2.41
C LEU A 27 -9.23 -13.91 -1.54
N ALA A 28 -8.04 -14.19 -2.05
CA ALA A 28 -6.80 -13.93 -1.34
C ALA A 28 -6.57 -12.43 -1.08
N LEU A 29 -6.94 -11.57 -2.04
CA LEU A 29 -6.94 -10.11 -1.85
C LEU A 29 -7.93 -9.69 -0.76
N GLU A 30 -9.18 -10.15 -0.80
CA GLU A 30 -10.19 -9.85 0.24
C GLU A 30 -9.71 -10.28 1.64
N ARG A 31 -9.21 -11.51 1.75
CA ARG A 31 -8.69 -12.07 3.02
C ARG A 31 -7.55 -11.25 3.61
N ALA A 32 -6.69 -10.68 2.77
CA ALA A 32 -5.61 -9.79 3.20
C ALA A 32 -6.11 -8.38 3.56
N GLU A 33 -7.03 -7.81 2.78
CA GLU A 33 -7.64 -6.50 3.05
C GLU A 33 -8.36 -6.48 4.41
N LEU A 34 -9.13 -7.52 4.73
CA LEU A 34 -9.80 -7.67 6.03
C LEU A 34 -8.82 -7.66 7.20
N ARG A 35 -7.69 -8.36 7.06
CA ARG A 35 -6.61 -8.37 8.06
C ARG A 35 -5.95 -7.00 8.17
N MET A 36 -5.71 -6.31 7.06
CA MET A 36 -5.21 -4.93 7.06
C MET A 36 -6.19 -3.94 7.73
N GLN A 37 -7.50 -4.14 7.62
CA GLN A 37 -8.50 -3.34 8.37
C GLN A 37 -8.36 -3.56 9.88
N LEU A 38 -8.13 -4.80 10.34
CA LEU A 38 -7.87 -5.09 11.76
C LEU A 38 -6.58 -4.43 12.28
N VAL A 39 -5.55 -4.24 11.44
CA VAL A 39 -4.34 -3.48 11.79
C VAL A 39 -4.68 -2.03 12.13
N THR A 40 -5.54 -1.40 11.34
CA THR A 40 -5.99 -0.01 11.55
C THR A 40 -6.89 0.13 12.77
N LEU A 41 -7.74 -0.87 13.05
CA LEU A 41 -8.68 -0.84 14.18
C LEU A 41 -8.04 -1.26 15.53
N SER A 42 -7.05 -2.13 15.53
CA SER A 42 -6.40 -2.57 16.76
C SER A 42 -5.54 -1.47 17.39
N ARG A 43 -5.56 -1.41 18.72
CA ARG A 43 -4.70 -0.54 19.54
C ARG A 43 -3.53 -1.32 20.17
N VAL A 44 -3.43 -2.62 19.90
CA VAL A 44 -2.42 -3.51 20.49
C VAL A 44 -1.38 -3.83 19.42
N ARG A 45 -0.17 -3.30 19.59
CA ARG A 45 0.94 -3.44 18.62
C ARG A 45 1.20 -4.90 18.20
N GLN A 46 1.07 -5.85 19.13
CA GLN A 46 1.28 -7.27 18.85
C GLN A 46 0.22 -7.84 17.90
N GLU A 47 -1.06 -7.48 18.08
CA GLU A 47 -2.15 -7.83 17.16
C GLU A 47 -1.93 -7.20 15.79
N GLN A 48 -1.59 -5.90 15.75
CA GLN A 48 -1.29 -5.17 14.51
C GLN A 48 -0.16 -5.85 13.70
N ILE A 49 0.92 -6.27 14.37
CA ILE A 49 2.01 -7.01 13.74
C ILE A 49 1.55 -8.38 13.25
N HIS A 50 0.74 -9.11 14.03
CA HIS A 50 0.22 -10.41 13.65
C HIS A 50 -0.67 -10.34 12.39
N PHE A 51 -1.66 -9.45 12.37
CA PHE A 51 -2.54 -9.26 11.22
C PHE A 51 -1.78 -8.76 9.97
N LEU A 52 -0.75 -7.92 10.13
CA LEU A 52 0.13 -7.55 9.02
C LEU A 52 0.92 -8.75 8.47
N GLN A 53 1.42 -9.63 9.33
CA GLN A 53 2.15 -10.82 8.90
C GLN A 53 1.24 -11.77 8.11
N GLU A 54 0.02 -12.03 8.58
CA GLU A 54 -0.96 -12.81 7.84
C GLU A 54 -1.30 -12.17 6.48
N ALA A 55 -1.58 -10.86 6.45
CA ALA A 55 -1.89 -10.16 5.21
C ALA A 55 -0.74 -10.20 4.19
N ILE A 56 0.51 -10.01 4.66
CA ILE A 56 1.71 -10.12 3.82
C ILE A 56 1.82 -11.51 3.22
N VAL A 57 1.70 -12.58 4.03
CA VAL A 57 1.80 -13.97 3.55
C VAL A 57 0.75 -14.27 2.48
N LEU A 58 -0.52 -13.89 2.71
CA LEU A 58 -1.60 -14.08 1.74
C LEU A 58 -1.32 -13.37 0.40
N LEU A 59 -0.83 -12.12 0.46
CA LEU A 59 -0.52 -11.32 -0.73
C LEU A 59 0.74 -11.78 -1.46
N GLU A 60 1.75 -12.29 -0.75
CA GLU A 60 2.93 -12.90 -1.37
C GLU A 60 2.59 -14.21 -2.06
N GLN A 61 1.82 -15.09 -1.40
CA GLN A 61 1.34 -16.35 -1.97
C GLN A 61 0.48 -16.10 -3.21
N ALA A 62 -0.53 -15.23 -3.12
CA ALA A 62 -1.42 -14.94 -4.24
C ALA A 62 -0.71 -14.37 -5.48
N ARG A 63 0.42 -13.67 -5.32
CA ARG A 63 1.21 -13.16 -6.46
C ARG A 63 2.03 -14.24 -7.18
N MET A 64 2.09 -15.46 -6.63
CA MET A 64 2.95 -16.55 -7.09
C MET A 64 2.22 -17.88 -7.34
N GLU A 65 1.08 -18.10 -6.69
CA GLU A 65 0.34 -19.38 -6.70
C GLU A 65 -0.45 -19.63 -8.00
N TYR A 66 -0.92 -18.57 -8.67
CA TYR A 66 -1.81 -18.67 -9.83
C TYR A 66 -1.05 -18.52 -11.15
N GLU A 67 -1.18 -19.51 -12.05
CA GLU A 67 -0.55 -19.51 -13.37
C GLU A 67 -1.14 -18.45 -14.31
N GLU A 68 -2.44 -18.19 -14.23
CA GLU A 68 -3.15 -17.16 -14.99
C GLU A 68 -3.82 -16.15 -14.05
N MET A 69 -3.53 -14.86 -14.24
CA MET A 69 -4.12 -13.77 -13.47
C MET A 69 -4.29 -12.52 -14.33
N PRO A 70 -5.42 -11.79 -14.25
CA PRO A 70 -5.56 -10.48 -14.87
C PRO A 70 -4.50 -9.50 -14.33
N MET A 71 -3.81 -8.79 -15.23
CA MET A 71 -2.76 -7.84 -14.84
C MET A 71 -3.26 -6.77 -13.85
N SER A 72 -4.52 -6.32 -13.96
CA SER A 72 -5.15 -5.41 -12.99
C SER A 72 -5.18 -5.98 -11.57
N LEU A 73 -5.48 -7.27 -11.41
CA LEU A 73 -5.50 -7.93 -10.11
C LEU A 73 -4.07 -8.13 -9.56
N TYR A 74 -3.11 -8.47 -10.43
CA TYR A 74 -1.71 -8.55 -10.05
C TYR A 74 -1.16 -7.20 -9.55
N LEU A 75 -1.55 -6.09 -10.19
CA LEU A 75 -1.24 -4.74 -9.73
C LEU A 75 -1.90 -4.44 -8.37
N ASN A 76 -3.16 -4.81 -8.17
CA ASN A 76 -3.87 -4.61 -6.90
C ASN A 76 -3.24 -5.39 -5.74
N LEU A 77 -2.88 -6.67 -5.94
CA LEU A 77 -2.16 -7.48 -4.97
C LEU A 77 -0.78 -6.87 -4.64
N SER A 78 -0.05 -6.42 -5.67
CA SER A 78 1.28 -5.80 -5.50
C SER A 78 1.21 -4.47 -4.73
N LEU A 79 0.18 -3.66 -4.99
CA LEU A 79 -0.11 -2.42 -4.27
C LEU A 79 -0.47 -2.69 -2.80
N HIS A 80 -1.35 -3.67 -2.53
CA HIS A 80 -1.71 -4.05 -1.17
C HIS A 80 -0.52 -4.60 -0.38
N LEU A 81 0.34 -5.40 -1.02
CA LEU A 81 1.55 -5.91 -0.38
C LEU A 81 2.52 -4.78 -0.01
N ALA A 82 2.75 -3.84 -0.94
CA ALA A 82 3.57 -2.66 -0.67
C ALA A 82 2.96 -1.77 0.44
N LYS A 83 1.64 -1.59 0.45
CA LYS A 83 0.91 -0.88 1.52
C LYS A 83 1.06 -1.58 2.87
N ALA A 84 0.98 -2.92 2.93
CA ALA A 84 1.21 -3.70 4.15
C ALA A 84 2.64 -3.51 4.69
N TYR A 85 3.65 -3.53 3.82
CA TYR A 85 5.03 -3.20 4.21
C TYR A 85 5.19 -1.74 4.66
N MET A 86 4.50 -0.77 4.06
CA MET A 86 4.54 0.62 4.53
C MET A 86 3.84 0.79 5.88
N LEU A 87 2.78 0.04 6.20
CA LEU A 87 2.22 -0.03 7.56
C LEU A 87 3.22 -0.68 8.54
N TYR A 88 3.94 -1.72 8.12
CA TYR A 88 5.00 -2.34 8.91
C TYR A 88 6.15 -1.35 9.20
N PHE A 89 6.48 -0.49 8.23
CA PHE A 89 7.36 0.67 8.40
C PHE A 89 6.76 1.69 9.38
N GLU A 90 5.48 2.06 9.30
CA GLU A 90 4.89 3.01 10.25
C GLU A 90 4.94 2.52 11.69
N LEU A 91 4.75 1.22 11.92
CA LEU A 91 4.86 0.64 13.26
C LEU A 91 6.32 0.61 13.76
N ASN A 92 7.28 0.17 12.94
CA ASN A 92 8.64 -0.17 13.41
C ASN A 92 9.73 0.87 13.04
N LYS A 93 9.44 1.77 12.09
CA LYS A 93 10.34 2.77 11.49
C LYS A 93 11.64 2.21 10.90
N GLU A 94 11.67 0.91 10.62
CA GLU A 94 12.80 0.23 9.97
C GLU A 94 12.77 0.42 8.46
N LYS A 95 13.77 1.11 7.89
CA LYS A 95 13.87 1.41 6.46
C LYS A 95 13.77 0.20 5.52
N ARG A 96 14.10 -1.01 5.97
CA ARG A 96 14.01 -2.25 5.17
C ARG A 96 12.61 -2.51 4.61
N PHE A 97 11.55 -2.17 5.34
CA PHE A 97 10.18 -2.39 4.85
C PHE A 97 9.81 -1.43 3.71
N ALA A 98 10.30 -0.18 3.77
CA ALA A 98 10.18 0.75 2.65
C ALA A 98 11.02 0.30 1.43
N LEU A 99 12.20 -0.29 1.64
CA LEU A 99 12.99 -0.89 0.57
C LEU A 99 12.25 -2.04 -0.13
N ILE A 100 11.62 -2.94 0.63
CA ILE A 100 10.82 -4.04 0.07
C ILE A 100 9.62 -3.50 -0.73
N ALA A 101 8.89 -2.52 -0.19
CA ALA A 101 7.80 -1.85 -0.92
C ALA A 101 8.26 -1.25 -2.25
N GLN A 102 9.46 -0.64 -2.30
CA GLN A 102 10.04 -0.20 -3.58
C GLN A 102 10.42 -1.35 -4.51
N GLN A 103 10.99 -2.44 -4.00
CA GLN A 103 11.40 -3.58 -4.82
C GLN A 103 10.19 -4.25 -5.49
N ILE A 104 9.04 -4.29 -4.80
CA ILE A 104 7.76 -4.75 -5.34
C ILE A 104 7.25 -3.82 -6.45
N LEU A 105 7.26 -2.49 -6.21
CA LEU A 105 6.57 -1.53 -7.07
C LEU A 105 7.41 -0.96 -8.22
N LYS A 106 8.74 -0.88 -8.09
CA LYS A 106 9.63 -0.31 -9.14
C LYS A 106 9.47 -1.01 -10.49
N PRO A 107 9.40 -2.36 -10.60
CA PRO A 107 9.14 -3.05 -11.86
C PRO A 107 7.80 -2.66 -12.50
N LEU A 108 6.79 -2.35 -11.70
CA LEU A 108 5.41 -2.08 -12.12
C LEU A 108 5.16 -0.60 -12.48
N ALA A 109 6.14 0.27 -12.25
CA ALA A 109 6.08 1.71 -12.53
C ALA A 109 5.83 2.06 -14.02
N HIS A 110 5.99 1.10 -14.93
CA HIS A 110 5.74 1.28 -16.36
C HIS A 110 4.25 1.23 -16.74
N HIS A 111 3.37 0.70 -15.86
CA HIS A 111 1.92 0.67 -16.06
C HIS A 111 1.22 2.02 -15.80
N GLN A 112 1.96 3.07 -15.45
CA GLN A 112 1.46 4.45 -15.28
C GLN A 112 0.36 4.65 -14.22
N HIS A 113 0.24 3.71 -13.28
CA HIS A 113 -0.74 3.78 -12.19
C HIS A 113 -0.33 4.81 -11.12
N GLY A 114 -1.25 5.71 -10.76
CA GLY A 114 -1.04 6.77 -9.78
C GLY A 114 -0.58 6.23 -8.42
N ASP A 115 -1.30 5.24 -7.87
CA ASP A 115 -0.97 4.70 -6.54
C ASP A 115 0.42 4.06 -6.48
N ILE A 116 0.90 3.48 -7.58
CA ILE A 116 2.26 2.95 -7.68
C ILE A 116 3.27 4.09 -7.52
N TYR A 117 3.03 5.23 -8.18
CA TYR A 117 3.86 6.43 -8.02
C TYR A 117 3.75 7.06 -6.63
N PHE A 118 2.57 7.05 -5.99
CA PHE A 118 2.40 7.50 -4.62
C PHE A 118 3.20 6.65 -3.63
N PHE A 119 3.03 5.32 -3.66
CA PHE A 119 3.75 4.43 -2.74
C PHE A 119 5.26 4.39 -3.02
N LEU A 120 5.69 4.52 -4.28
CA LEU A 120 7.12 4.69 -4.61
C LEU A 120 7.69 6.01 -4.06
N ALA A 121 6.96 7.11 -4.17
CA ALA A 121 7.35 8.40 -3.58
C ALA A 121 7.43 8.30 -2.05
N TYR A 122 6.44 7.69 -1.41
CA TYR A 122 6.39 7.50 0.04
C TYR A 122 7.57 6.64 0.50
N ALA A 123 7.78 5.48 -0.11
CA ALA A 123 8.88 4.60 0.25
C ALA A 123 10.27 5.24 0.03
N SER A 124 10.45 6.05 -1.04
CA SER A 124 11.67 6.87 -1.21
C SER A 124 11.82 7.95 -0.15
N ALA A 125 10.73 8.62 0.26
CA ALA A 125 10.78 9.61 1.34
C ALA A 125 11.14 8.95 2.69
N ALA A 126 10.59 7.78 3.00
CA ALA A 126 10.93 6.98 4.18
C ALA A 126 12.40 6.54 4.19
N GLN A 127 12.98 6.24 3.02
CA GLN A 127 14.41 5.94 2.89
C GLN A 127 15.31 7.18 2.89
N GLN A 128 14.75 8.40 2.76
CA GLN A 128 15.43 9.71 2.63
C GLN A 128 16.09 9.93 1.25
N GLU A 129 15.52 9.32 0.20
CA GLU A 129 15.99 9.41 -1.19
C GLU A 129 15.38 10.63 -1.93
N SER A 130 15.73 11.86 -1.55
CA SER A 130 15.06 13.08 -2.05
C SER A 130 14.91 13.18 -3.57
N ALA A 131 15.89 12.72 -4.35
CA ALA A 131 15.83 12.70 -5.82
C ALA A 131 14.76 11.73 -6.36
N LEU A 132 14.66 10.53 -5.79
CA LEU A 132 13.63 9.55 -6.18
C LEU A 132 12.25 9.97 -5.68
N THR A 133 12.15 10.52 -4.46
CA THR A 133 10.92 11.13 -3.93
C THR A 133 10.37 12.17 -4.90
N ARG A 134 11.23 13.10 -5.38
CA ARG A 134 10.85 14.10 -6.38
C ARG A 134 10.42 13.47 -7.70
N HIS A 135 11.17 12.49 -8.22
CA HIS A 135 10.84 11.80 -9.47
C HIS A 135 9.45 11.15 -9.43
N TRP A 136 9.16 10.39 -8.38
CA TRP A 136 7.89 9.70 -8.23
C TRP A 136 6.73 10.65 -7.96
N LEU A 137 6.92 11.70 -7.13
CA LEU A 137 5.88 12.73 -6.95
C LEU A 137 5.60 13.52 -8.23
N THR A 138 6.62 13.81 -9.05
CA THR A 138 6.42 14.48 -10.35
C THR A 138 5.55 13.62 -11.27
N LYS A 139 5.78 12.29 -11.30
CA LYS A 139 4.93 11.35 -12.05
C LYS A 139 3.53 11.20 -11.44
N TYR A 140 3.40 11.11 -10.13
CA TYR A 140 2.10 11.04 -9.46
C TYR A 140 1.25 12.26 -9.80
N LEU A 141 1.82 13.46 -9.67
CA LEU A 141 1.18 14.75 -9.99
C LEU A 141 0.84 14.95 -11.47
N SER A 142 1.32 14.10 -12.39
CA SER A 142 0.87 14.07 -13.79
C SER A 142 -0.27 13.08 -14.06
N THR A 143 -0.66 12.24 -13.10
CA THR A 143 -1.76 11.28 -13.26
C THR A 143 -3.14 11.88 -12.91
N ALA A 144 -4.18 11.42 -13.59
CA ALA A 144 -5.57 11.75 -13.25
C ALA A 144 -5.99 11.18 -11.88
N GLN A 145 -5.39 10.06 -11.46
CA GLN A 145 -5.63 9.41 -10.16
C GLN A 145 -5.01 10.14 -8.96
N CYS A 146 -4.22 11.21 -9.16
CA CYS A 146 -3.56 11.88 -8.05
C CYS A 146 -4.52 12.68 -7.16
N ASP A 147 -4.52 12.29 -5.89
CA ASP A 147 -5.18 12.93 -4.79
C ASP A 147 -4.21 13.95 -4.15
N LEU A 148 -4.62 15.21 -4.15
CA LEU A 148 -3.85 16.32 -3.55
C LEU A 148 -4.08 16.44 -2.05
N GLU A 149 -5.22 16.00 -1.54
CA GLU A 149 -5.56 15.99 -0.12
C GLU A 149 -4.72 14.92 0.57
N LEU A 150 -4.72 13.67 0.08
CA LEU A 150 -3.83 12.60 0.56
C LEU A 150 -2.35 13.03 0.61
N LEU A 151 -1.87 13.71 -0.45
CA LEU A 151 -0.49 14.21 -0.51
C LEU A 151 -0.22 15.34 0.51
N HIS A 152 -1.23 16.16 0.80
CA HIS A 152 -1.20 17.24 1.80
C HIS A 152 -1.49 16.77 3.23
N GLU A 153 -2.05 15.58 3.44
CA GLU A 153 -2.22 15.02 4.78
C GLU A 153 -1.02 14.15 5.17
N HIS A 154 -0.50 13.33 4.23
CA HIS A 154 0.49 12.31 4.54
C HIS A 154 1.81 12.88 5.12
N PRO A 155 2.15 12.66 6.42
CA PRO A 155 3.19 13.41 7.13
C PRO A 155 4.61 13.27 6.58
N ILE A 156 4.92 12.15 5.91
CA ILE A 156 6.24 11.90 5.31
C ILE A 156 6.67 12.98 4.31
N PHE A 157 5.70 13.66 3.68
CA PHE A 157 5.94 14.68 2.67
C PHE A 157 6.01 16.10 3.25
N ASN A 158 5.89 16.27 4.57
CA ASN A 158 6.03 17.58 5.22
C ASN A 158 7.32 18.32 4.79
N PRO A 159 8.52 17.69 4.75
CA PRO A 159 9.73 18.36 4.26
C PRO A 159 9.60 18.79 2.79
N VAL A 160 9.02 17.93 1.95
CA VAL A 160 8.85 18.14 0.51
C VAL A 160 7.96 19.34 0.20
N ARG A 161 6.94 19.63 1.02
CA ARG A 161 6.03 20.77 0.80
C ARG A 161 6.72 22.13 0.88
N HIS A 162 7.87 22.22 1.54
CA HIS A 162 8.64 23.45 1.63
C HIS A 162 9.53 23.69 0.40
N GLU A 163 9.81 22.65 -0.39
CA GLU A 163 10.68 22.69 -1.56
C GLU A 163 10.16 23.63 -2.68
N PRO A 164 11.03 24.42 -3.34
CA PRO A 164 10.62 25.28 -4.45
C PRO A 164 9.97 24.52 -5.61
N TRP A 165 10.50 23.34 -5.96
CA TRP A 165 10.00 22.54 -7.08
C TRP A 165 8.58 22.01 -6.82
N TYR A 166 8.25 21.68 -5.57
CA TYR A 166 6.92 21.20 -5.18
C TYR A 166 5.87 22.31 -5.34
N LYS A 167 6.19 23.52 -4.85
CA LYS A 167 5.32 24.70 -4.97
C LYS A 167 5.03 25.05 -6.44
N THR A 168 6.00 24.89 -7.33
CA THR A 168 5.80 25.07 -8.77
C THR A 168 4.90 23.99 -9.37
N LEU A 169 5.10 22.70 -9.03
CA LEU A 169 4.27 21.61 -9.55
C LEU A 169 2.80 21.72 -9.12
N ILE A 170 2.52 22.07 -7.85
CA ILE A 170 1.14 22.22 -7.37
C ILE A 170 0.42 23.34 -8.13
N LYS A 171 1.06 24.49 -8.34
CA LYS A 171 0.48 25.60 -9.13
C LYS A 171 0.09 25.19 -10.54
N LEU A 172 0.89 24.34 -11.19
CA LEU A 172 0.63 23.86 -12.56
C LEU A 172 -0.54 22.86 -12.64
N ARG A 173 -1.08 22.39 -11.51
CA ARG A 173 -2.22 21.46 -11.43
C ARG A 173 -3.51 22.13 -10.92
N THR A 174 -3.41 23.30 -10.27
CA THR A 174 -4.55 24.09 -9.78
C THR A 174 -4.93 25.27 -10.68
N HIS A 175 -4.34 25.36 -11.86
CA HIS A 175 -4.59 26.35 -12.91
C HIS A 175 -4.88 25.64 -14.24
#